data_AF-A0A962Z528-F1
#
_entry.id   AF-A0A962Z528-F1
#
_cell.length_a   1.000
_cell.length_b   1.000
_cell.length_c   1.000
_cell.angle_alpha   90.00
_cell.angle_beta   90.00
_cell.angle_gamma   90.00
#
_symmetry.space_group_name_H-M   'P 1'
#
loop_
_entity.id
_entity.type
_entity.pdbx_description
1 polymer ?
#
loop_
_entity_poly.entity_id
_entity_poly.type
_entity_poly.pdbx_seq_one_letter_code
_entity_poly.pdbx_strand_id
1 'polypeptide(L)' 'GSLELLLRFKQQHPAVQTKSGLMLGLGEEITEVAEVMQALREHGCDMLTLGQYLQPSREHLPVSRFV' A
#
# COMPACT_ATOMS: atom_id res chain seq x y z
N GLY A 1 -10.63 -1.35 9.58
CA GLY A 1 -10.05 -0.98 8.27
C GLY A 1 -8.86 -1.88 7.96
N SER A 2 -8.24 -1.74 6.79
CA SER A 2 -7.14 -2.62 6.34
C SER A 2 -5.89 -2.58 7.24
N LEU A 3 -5.55 -1.41 7.81
CA LEU A 3 -4.42 -1.27 8.75
C LEU A 3 -4.64 -2.05 10.05
N GLU A 4 -5.85 -1.96 10.62
CA GLU A 4 -6.24 -2.70 11.82
C GLU A 4 -6.17 -4.22 11.62
N LEU A 5 -6.48 -4.70 10.40
CA LEU A 5 -6.32 -6.12 10.05
C LEU A 5 -4.85 -6.55 10.16
N LEU A 6 -3.92 -5.76 9.60
CA LEU A 6 -2.48 -6.06 9.68
C LEU A 6 -1.99 -6.08 11.12
N LEU A 7 -2.38 -5.08 11.92
CA LEU A 7 -2.00 -4.99 13.33
C LEU A 7 -2.49 -6.19 14.15
N ARG A 8 -3.78 -6.54 14.04
CA ARG A 8 -4.35 -7.69 14.75
C ARG A 8 -3.70 -9.00 14.35
N PHE A 9 -3.47 -9.20 13.05
CA PHE A 9 -2.80 -10.40 12.56
C PHE A 9 -1.39 -10.50 13.10
N LYS A 10 -0.62 -9.39 13.09
CA LYS A 10 0.74 -9.37 13.62
C LYS A 10 0.80 -9.65 15.12
N GLN A 11 -0.18 -9.16 15.89
CA GLN A 11 -0.31 -9.46 17.32
C GLN A 11 -0.58 -10.94 17.58
N GLN A 12 -1.41 -11.60 16.77
CA GLN A 12 -1.74 -13.02 16.90
C GLN A 12 -0.62 -13.95 16.39
N HIS A 13 0.12 -13.51 15.37
CA HIS A 13 1.14 -14.29 14.69
C HIS A 13 2.45 -13.51 14.53
N PRO A 14 3.17 -13.19 15.63
CA PRO A 14 4.32 -12.27 15.61
C PRO A 14 5.49 -12.76 14.75
N ALA A 15 5.65 -14.07 14.59
CA ALA A 15 6.70 -14.68 13.76
C ALA A 15 6.39 -14.70 12.26
N VAL A 16 5.13 -14.46 11.86
CA VAL A 16 4.74 -14.47 10.44
C VAL A 16 5.00 -13.10 9.85
N GLN A 17 5.65 -13.07 8.67
CA GLN A 17 5.89 -11.83 7.95
C GLN A 17 4.63 -11.34 7.26
N THR A 18 4.29 -10.07 7.46
CA THR A 18 3.15 -9.41 6.84
C THR A 18 3.60 -8.59 5.63
N LYS A 19 2.73 -8.50 4.62
CA LYS A 19 3.00 -7.78 3.39
C LYS A 19 1.81 -6.95 2.96
N SER A 20 2.09 -5.76 2.42
CA SER A 20 1.12 -4.93 1.71
C SER A 20 1.66 -4.47 0.36
N GLY A 21 0.79 -3.92 -0.47
CA GLY A 21 1.11 -3.37 -1.78
C GLY A 21 0.41 -2.04 -2.00
N LEU A 22 1.11 -1.11 -2.66
CA LEU A 22 0.59 0.19 -3.06
C LEU A 22 0.79 0.38 -4.57
N MET A 23 -0.25 0.81 -5.26
CA MET A 23 -0.21 1.14 -6.68
C MET A 23 -0.08 2.66 -6.84
N LEU A 24 0.91 3.10 -7.61
CA LEU A 24 1.24 4.50 -7.86
C LEU A 24 0.79 4.94 -9.26
N GLY A 25 0.64 6.23 -9.48
CA GLY A 25 0.22 6.80 -10.75
C GLY A 25 -1.29 7.00 -10.88
N LEU A 26 -2.01 7.05 -9.76
CA LEU A 26 -3.45 7.35 -9.71
C LEU A 26 -3.75 8.80 -9.30
N GLY A 27 -2.71 9.61 -9.06
CA GLY A 27 -2.82 11.02 -8.71
C GLY A 27 -2.37 11.34 -7.29
N GLU A 28 -1.74 10.38 -6.62
CA GLU A 28 -1.16 10.55 -5.29
C GLU A 28 0.11 11.42 -5.31
N GLU A 29 0.21 12.28 -4.29
CA GLU A 29 1.42 13.03 -3.97
C GLU A 29 2.41 12.16 -3.20
N ILE A 30 3.71 12.46 -3.33
CA ILE A 30 4.77 11.71 -2.64
C ILE A 30 4.62 11.77 -1.12
N THR A 31 4.09 12.86 -0.57
CA THR A 31 3.82 13.01 0.86
C THR A 31 2.74 12.04 1.33
N GLU A 32 1.67 11.86 0.56
CA GLU A 32 0.60 10.90 0.88
C GLU A 32 1.13 9.46 0.85
N VAL A 33 1.99 9.15 -0.13
CA VAL A 33 2.66 7.85 -0.19
C VAL A 33 3.51 7.61 1.06
N ALA A 34 4.29 8.61 1.48
CA ALA A 34 5.13 8.51 2.67
C ALA A 34 4.30 8.32 3.95
N GLU A 35 3.17 9.02 4.08
CA GLU A 35 2.23 8.85 5.20
C GLU A 35 1.66 7.42 5.25
N VAL A 36 1.28 6.86 4.09
CA VAL A 36 0.80 5.47 4.02
C VAL A 36 1.90 4.48 4.38
N MET A 37 3.14 4.71 3.93
CA MET A 37 4.29 3.87 4.29
C MET A 37 4.55 3.88 5.80
N GLN A 38 4.48 5.06 6.42
CA GLN A 38 4.62 5.25 7.86
C GLN A 38 3.52 4.47 8.61
N ALA A 39 2.26 4.64 8.21
CA ALA A 39 1.12 3.95 8.82
C ALA A 39 1.24 2.42 8.68
N LEU A 40 1.64 1.91 7.52
CA LEU A 40 1.87 0.48 7.33
C LEU A 40 2.95 -0.05 8.27
N ARG A 41 4.03 0.71 8.47
CA ARG A 41 5.11 0.32 9.38
C ARG A 41 4.63 0.27 10.84
N GLU A 42 3.86 1.27 11.27
CA GLU A 42 3.28 1.34 12.62
C GLU A 42 2.31 0.18 12.89
N HIS A 43 1.64 -0.33 11.86
CA HIS A 43 0.73 -1.48 11.97
C HIS A 43 1.43 -2.84 11.76
N GLY A 44 2.76 -2.86 11.85
CA GLY A 44 3.53 -4.10 11.83
C GLY A 44 3.59 -4.76 10.45
N CYS A 45 3.51 -3.98 9.37
CA CYS A 45 3.81 -4.44 8.02
C CYS A 45 5.34 -4.61 7.85
N ASP A 46 5.78 -5.81 7.48
CA ASP A 46 7.21 -6.11 7.30
C ASP A 46 7.70 -5.83 5.87
N MET A 47 6.83 -6.06 4.90
CA MET A 47 7.15 -5.93 3.48
C MET A 47 6.16 -5.01 2.77
N LEU A 48 6.66 -4.20 1.86
CA LEU A 48 5.86 -3.33 1.01
C LEU A 48 6.30 -3.46 -0.44
N THR A 49 5.34 -3.65 -1.35
CA THR A 49 5.58 -3.50 -2.79
C THR A 49 4.97 -2.22 -3.30
N LEU A 50 5.76 -1.45 -4.05
CA LEU A 50 5.30 -0.29 -4.80
C LEU A 50 5.25 -0.67 -6.28
N GLY A 51 4.10 -0.53 -6.91
CA GLY A 51 3.89 -0.90 -8.31
C GLY A 51 3.26 0.23 -9.11
N GLN A 52 3.57 0.33 -10.39
CA GLN A 52 2.91 1.27 -11.28
C GLN A 52 1.49 0.80 -11.59
N TYR A 53 0.51 1.67 -11.43
CA TYR A 53 -0.84 1.47 -11.94
C TYR A 53 -0.81 1.50 -13.46
N LEU A 54 -1.22 0.40 -14.07
CA LEU A 54 -1.43 0.27 -15.50
C LEU A 54 -2.93 0.13 -15.73
N GLN A 55 -3.50 1.09 -16.45
CA GLN A 55 -4.92 1.10 -16.79
C GLN A 55 -5.26 -0.14 -17.65
N PRO A 56 -6.14 -1.06 -17.18
CA PRO A 56 -6.44 -2.27 -17.93
C PRO A 56 -7.26 -2.03 -19.21
N SER A 57 -8.15 -1.04 -19.18
CA SER A 57 -8.97 -0.60 -20.32
C SER A 57 -9.42 0.85 -20.16
N ARG A 58 -9.95 1.46 -21.22
CA ARG A 58 -10.39 2.87 -21.23
C ARG A 58 -11.47 3.21 -20.20
N GLU A 59 -12.22 2.22 -19.72
CA GLU A 59 -13.28 2.38 -18.72
C GLU A 59 -12.74 2.44 -17.28
N HIS A 60 -11.47 2.10 -17.05
CA HIS A 60 -10.85 2.17 -15.73
C HIS A 60 -10.27 3.56 -15.47
N LEU A 61 -9.93 3.85 -14.21
CA LEU A 61 -9.26 5.11 -13.84
C LEU A 61 -8.06 5.36 -14.77
N PRO A 62 -7.92 6.58 -15.33
CA PRO A 62 -6.77 6.90 -16.16
C PRO A 62 -5.50 6.94 -15.31
N VAL A 63 -4.37 6.56 -15.92
CA VAL A 63 -3.06 6.78 -15.30
C VAL A 63 -2.82 8.29 -15.23
N SER A 64 -2.63 8.81 -14.01
CA SER A 64 -2.33 10.22 -13.76
C SER A 64 -0.87 10.55 -14.08
N ARG A 65 0.06 9.70 -13.63
CA ARG A 65 1.50 9.82 -13.96
C ARG A 65 2.20 8.46 -14.01
N PHE A 66 3.32 8.42 -14.73
CA PHE A 66 4.26 7.31 -14.68
C PHE A 66 5.38 7.65 -13.67
N VAL A 67 5.65 6.74 -12.73
CA VAL A 67 6.59 6.90 -11.61
C VAL A 67 7.79 5.98 -11.74
#